data_AF-A0A920DU44-F1
#
_entry.id   AF-A0A920DU44-F1
#
_cell.length_a   1.000
_cell.length_b   1.000
_cell.length_c   1.000
_cell.angle_alpha   90.00
_cell.angle_beta   90.00
_cell.angle_gamma   90.00
#
_symmetry.space_group_name_H-M   'P 1'
#
loop_
_entity.id
_entity.type
_entity.pdbx_description
1 polymer ?
#
loop_
_entity_poly.entity_id
_entity_poly.type
_entity_poly.pdbx_seq_one_letter_code
_entity_poly.pdbx_strand_id
1 'polypeptide(L)'
;MTAASDTALQKRTLRGRLRSDRDALSAAYRADCAKHALQHLLNWQPWAAATLIGSYLPHESEFDPTLLAQAARDQGADIVCPRVNGKSMSFHHWQAGDDAEANHRRCPATAACGASGRCSRY
;
A
#
# COMPACT_ATOMS: atom_id res chain seq x y z
N MET A 1 -6.92 -1.99 -36.09
CA MET A 1 -7.24 -2.07 -34.64
C MET A 1 -6.24 -3.01 -33.95
N THR A 2 -4.96 -2.62 -33.83
CA THR A 2 -3.88 -3.55 -33.41
C THR A 2 -2.94 -2.96 -32.35
N ALA A 3 -2.55 -1.69 -32.47
CA ALA A 3 -1.60 -1.07 -31.54
C ALA A 3 -2.05 -1.06 -30.05
N ALA A 4 -3.35 -0.84 -29.79
CA ALA A 4 -3.90 -0.85 -28.44
C ALA A 4 -3.93 -2.26 -27.81
N SER A 5 -4.24 -3.29 -28.62
CA SER A 5 -4.18 -4.68 -28.18
C SER A 5 -2.74 -5.15 -27.97
N ASP A 6 -1.80 -4.71 -28.80
CA ASP A 6 -0.38 -5.02 -28.66
C ASP A 6 0.20 -4.41 -27.37
N THR A 7 -0.15 -3.16 -27.08
CA THR A 7 0.22 -2.49 -25.81
C THR A 7 -0.38 -3.22 -24.61
N ALA A 8 -1.63 -3.68 -24.70
CA ALA A 8 -2.28 -4.43 -23.62
C ALA A 8 -1.60 -5.77 -23.36
N LEU A 9 -1.21 -6.49 -24.42
CA LEU A 9 -0.47 -7.74 -24.34
C LEU A 9 0.91 -7.52 -23.72
N GLN A 10 1.67 -6.53 -24.19
CA GLN A 10 2.99 -6.18 -23.64
C GLN A 10 2.92 -5.84 -22.15
N LYS A 11 1.93 -5.04 -21.73
CA LYS A 11 1.69 -4.74 -20.30
C LYS A 11 1.37 -6.00 -19.50
N ARG A 12 0.59 -6.93 -20.04
CA ARG A 12 0.27 -8.19 -19.36
C ARG A 12 1.52 -9.05 -19.20
N THR A 13 2.31 -9.23 -20.25
CA THR A 13 3.56 -9.99 -20.22
C THR A 13 4.55 -9.41 -19.22
N LEU A 14 4.73 -8.08 -19.22
CA LEU A 14 5.64 -7.41 -18.28
C LEU A 14 5.19 -7.57 -16.83
N ARG A 15 3.88 -7.41 -16.53
CA ARG A 15 3.35 -7.62 -15.17
C ARG A 15 3.56 -9.04 -14.66
N GLY A 16 3.40 -10.03 -15.54
CA GLY A 16 3.65 -11.43 -15.19
C GLY A 16 5.11 -11.67 -14.80
N ARG A 17 6.05 -11.14 -15.60
CA ARG A 17 7.49 -11.24 -15.31
C ARG A 17 7.85 -10.55 -14.00
N LEU A 18 7.47 -9.27 -13.83
CA LEU A 18 7.77 -8.52 -12.60
C LEU A 18 7.19 -9.16 -11.34
N ARG A 19 6.02 -9.79 -11.43
CA ARG A 19 5.45 -10.55 -10.32
C ARG A 19 6.29 -11.78 -10.00
N SER A 20 6.64 -12.58 -11.01
CA SER A 20 7.50 -13.76 -10.84
C SER A 20 8.86 -13.41 -10.22
N ASP A 21 9.48 -12.33 -10.70
CA ASP A 21 10.78 -11.88 -10.18
C ASP A 21 10.67 -11.49 -8.69
N ARG A 22 9.58 -10.84 -8.31
CA ARG A 22 9.32 -10.42 -6.93
C ARG A 22 8.95 -11.58 -6.00
N ASP A 23 8.19 -12.56 -6.50
CA ASP A 23 7.84 -13.79 -5.79
C ASP A 23 9.10 -14.62 -5.46
N ALA A 24 10.10 -14.59 -6.35
CA ALA A 24 11.37 -15.29 -6.18
C ALA A 24 12.30 -14.66 -5.12
N LEU A 25 12.04 -13.42 -4.68
CA LEU A 25 12.85 -12.78 -3.63
C LEU A 25 12.65 -13.47 -2.28
N SER A 26 13.69 -13.50 -1.45
CA SER A 26 13.58 -13.99 -0.09
C SER A 26 12.84 -12.97 0.80
N ALA A 27 12.18 -13.46 1.86
CA ALA A 27 11.55 -12.58 2.83
C ALA A 27 12.54 -11.64 3.52
N ALA A 28 13.76 -12.13 3.83
CA ALA A 28 14.84 -11.33 4.41
C ALA A 28 15.25 -10.18 3.48
N TYR A 29 15.43 -10.47 2.19
CA TYR A 29 15.79 -9.46 1.20
C TYR A 29 14.69 -8.39 1.08
N ARG A 30 13.42 -8.79 1.04
CA ARG A 30 12.28 -7.84 1.03
C ARG A 30 12.27 -6.95 2.28
N ALA A 31 12.52 -7.52 3.47
CA ALA A 31 12.59 -6.76 4.70
C ALA A 31 13.76 -5.76 4.70
N ASP A 32 14.92 -6.14 4.16
CA ASP A 32 16.07 -5.24 4.04
C ASP A 32 15.82 -4.11 3.04
N CYS A 33 15.11 -4.38 1.93
CA CYS A 33 14.65 -3.33 1.04
C CYS A 33 13.77 -2.29 1.76
N ALA A 34 12.86 -2.73 2.64
CA ALA A 34 12.02 -1.82 3.42
C ALA A 34 12.85 -0.94 4.36
N LYS A 35 13.87 -1.51 5.02
CA LYS A 35 14.81 -0.75 5.87
C LYS A 35 15.59 0.29 5.05
N HIS A 36 16.11 -0.10 3.89
CA HIS A 36 16.84 0.83 3.01
C HIS A 36 15.95 1.97 2.49
N ALA A 37 14.70 1.67 2.13
CA ALA A 37 13.73 2.69 1.74
C ALA A 37 13.47 3.68 2.88
N LEU A 38 13.30 3.20 4.12
CA LEU A 38 13.13 4.07 5.28
C LEU A 38 14.34 4.99 5.49
N GLN A 39 15.57 4.48 5.39
CA GLN A 39 16.78 5.30 5.53
C GLN A 39 16.82 6.45 4.52
N HIS A 40 16.36 6.22 3.30
CA HIS A 40 16.24 7.28 2.30
C HIS A 40 15.20 8.32 2.71
N LEU A 41 14.02 7.88 3.14
CA LEU A 41 12.91 8.77 3.50
C LEU A 41 13.21 9.63 4.73
N LEU A 42 13.93 9.12 5.72
CA LEU A 42 14.32 9.88 6.91
C LEU A 42 15.18 11.11 6.58
N ASN A 43 15.85 11.12 5.42
CA ASN A 43 16.67 12.24 4.95
C ASN A 43 15.96 13.09 3.88
N TRP A 44 14.70 12.81 3.57
CA TRP A 44 13.96 13.49 2.51
C TRP A 44 12.99 14.51 3.09
N GLN A 45 13.21 15.80 2.79
CA GLN A 45 12.45 16.89 3.39
C GLN A 45 10.92 16.80 3.18
N PRO A 46 10.39 16.41 2.00
CA PRO A 46 8.97 16.19 1.82
C PRO A 46 8.37 15.13 2.74
N TRP A 47 9.13 14.10 3.09
CA TRP A 47 8.70 13.10 4.06
C TRP A 47 8.61 13.71 5.47
N ALA A 48 9.67 14.42 5.89
CA ALA A 48 9.73 15.03 7.22
C ALA A 48 8.66 16.13 7.47
N ALA A 49 8.17 16.76 6.41
CA ALA A 49 7.12 17.78 6.49
C ALA A 49 5.70 17.24 6.28
N ALA A 50 5.54 15.96 5.93
CA ALA A 50 4.23 15.40 5.64
C ALA A 50 3.43 15.17 6.92
N THR A 51 2.22 15.73 6.97
CA THR A 51 1.25 15.48 8.05
C THR A 51 0.21 14.42 7.68
N LEU A 52 0.10 14.07 6.40
CA LEU A 52 -0.82 13.08 5.88
C LEU A 52 -0.16 12.31 4.73
N ILE A 53 -0.08 10.98 4.85
CA ILE A 53 0.60 10.11 3.88
C ILE A 53 -0.36 9.05 3.36
N GLY A 54 -0.51 9.02 2.04
CA GLY A 54 -1.16 7.92 1.33
C GLY A 54 -0.25 6.69 1.32
N SER A 55 -0.72 5.61 1.93
CA SER A 55 -0.06 4.30 1.93
C SER A 55 -1.01 3.23 1.38
N TYR A 56 -0.63 1.96 1.50
CA TYR A 56 -1.46 0.82 1.13
C TYR A 56 -1.17 -0.37 2.05
N LEU A 57 -2.05 -1.35 2.04
CA LEU A 57 -1.83 -2.62 2.71
C LEU A 57 -1.20 -3.59 1.70
N PRO A 58 -0.03 -4.18 2.00
CA PRO A 58 0.70 -4.98 1.03
C PRO A 58 -0.07 -6.26 0.69
N HIS A 59 -0.02 -6.66 -0.58
CA HIS A 59 -0.61 -7.91 -1.05
C HIS A 59 0.45 -8.85 -1.65
N GLU A 60 0.44 -10.11 -1.24
CA GLU A 60 1.39 -11.15 -1.69
C GLU A 60 2.85 -10.68 -1.53
N SER A 61 3.61 -10.64 -2.63
CA SER A 61 5.02 -10.28 -2.66
C SER A 61 5.28 -8.79 -2.82
N GLU A 62 4.24 -7.94 -2.77
CA GLU A 62 4.41 -6.49 -2.85
C GLU A 62 5.38 -5.96 -1.78
N PHE A 63 5.96 -4.79 -2.06
CA PHE A 63 6.75 -4.09 -1.07
C PHE A 63 5.90 -3.82 0.16
N ASP A 64 6.43 -4.09 1.35
CA ASP A 64 5.72 -3.90 2.60
C ASP A 64 5.99 -2.48 3.14
N PRO A 65 5.01 -1.55 3.09
CA PRO A 65 5.18 -0.20 3.58
C PRO A 65 4.96 -0.08 5.10
N THR A 66 4.70 -1.17 5.83
CA THR A 66 4.35 -1.12 7.26
C THR A 66 5.39 -0.39 8.09
N LEU A 67 6.68 -0.65 7.83
CA LEU A 67 7.79 0.03 8.52
C LEU A 67 7.79 1.54 8.26
N LEU A 68 7.50 1.95 7.02
CA LEU A 68 7.44 3.36 6.63
C LEU A 68 6.22 4.05 7.26
N ALA A 69 5.08 3.37 7.25
CA ALA A 69 3.85 3.86 7.87
C ALA A 69 4.00 4.03 9.38
N GLN A 70 4.73 3.14 10.07
CA GLN A 70 5.03 3.30 11.49
C GLN A 70 5.92 4.52 11.72
N ALA A 71 7.03 4.65 10.97
CA ALA A 71 7.94 5.79 11.12
C ALA A 71 7.26 7.15 10.86
N ALA A 72 6.33 7.21 9.90
CA ALA A 72 5.50 8.38 9.66
C ALA A 72 4.60 8.73 10.86
N ARG A 73 3.93 7.73 11.47
CA ARG A 73 3.12 7.94 12.67
C ARG A 73 3.95 8.42 13.85
N ASP A 74 5.16 7.88 14.02
CA ASP A 74 6.09 8.30 15.07
C ASP A 74 6.52 9.77 14.90
N GLN A 75 6.44 10.32 13.68
CA GLN A 75 6.67 11.74 13.37
C GLN A 75 5.40 12.61 13.47
N GLY A 76 4.26 12.02 13.85
CA GLY A 76 2.98 12.71 13.98
C GLY A 76 2.16 12.80 12.69
N ALA A 77 2.52 12.06 11.64
CA ALA A 77 1.76 12.02 10.40
C ALA A 77 0.62 10.99 10.46
N ASP A 78 -0.51 11.34 9.84
CA ASP A 78 -1.62 10.42 9.62
C ASP A 78 -1.38 9.52 8.40
N ILE A 79 -1.80 8.26 8.51
CA ILE A 79 -1.76 7.29 7.40
C ILE A 79 -3.17 7.07 6.87
N VAL A 80 -3.32 7.22 5.56
CA VAL A 80 -4.54 6.88 4.85
C VAL A 80 -4.29 5.81 3.80
N CYS A 81 -5.14 4.78 3.78
CA CYS A 81 -5.06 3.66 2.84
C CYS A 81 -6.24 3.69 1.85
N PRO A 82 -6.03 3.25 0.60
CA PRO A 82 -7.07 3.25 -0.41
C PRO A 82 -8.11 2.17 -0.16
N ARG A 83 -9.36 2.56 -0.34
CA ARG A 83 -10.51 1.67 -0.51
C ARG A 83 -11.03 1.83 -1.93
N VAL A 84 -11.07 0.71 -2.67
CA VAL A 84 -11.55 0.68 -4.06
C VAL A 84 -13.01 0.26 -4.08
N ASN A 85 -13.86 1.06 -4.72
CA ASN A 85 -15.26 0.75 -4.98
C ASN A 85 -15.53 0.80 -6.49
N GLY A 86 -15.58 -0.37 -7.13
CA GLY A 86 -15.71 -0.48 -8.58
C GLY A 86 -14.53 0.17 -9.31
N LYS A 87 -14.78 1.30 -9.98
CA LYS A 87 -13.77 2.09 -10.70
C LYS A 87 -13.27 3.31 -9.92
N SER A 88 -13.78 3.54 -8.71
CA SER A 88 -13.45 4.67 -7.87
C SER A 88 -12.54 4.27 -6.72
N MET A 89 -11.70 5.19 -6.25
CA MET A 89 -10.81 5.00 -5.10
C MET A 89 -10.94 6.18 -4.14
N SER A 90 -11.07 5.87 -2.86
CA SER A 90 -11.12 6.85 -1.76
C SER A 90 -10.09 6.46 -0.70
N PHE A 91 -9.49 7.44 -0.03
CA PHE A 91 -8.53 7.22 1.05
C PHE A 91 -9.21 7.33 2.41
N HIS A 92 -8.90 6.41 3.32
CA HIS A 92 -9.45 6.36 4.68
C HIS A 92 -8.32 6.22 5.67
N HIS A 93 -8.44 6.85 6.85
CA HIS A 93 -7.48 6.64 7.93
C HIS A 93 -7.37 5.17 8.27
N TRP A 94 -6.15 4.74 8.56
CA TRP A 94 -5.86 3.36 8.93
C TRP A 94 -4.67 3.27 9.88
N GLN A 95 -4.78 2.40 10.87
CA GLN A 95 -3.71 1.96 11.75
C GLN A 95 -3.72 0.44 11.91
N ALA A 96 -2.58 -0.12 12.33
CA ALA A 96 -2.50 -1.54 12.61
C ALA A 96 -3.51 -1.93 13.71
N GLY A 97 -4.33 -2.93 13.43
CA GLY A 97 -5.42 -3.35 14.31
C GLY A 97 -6.80 -2.76 13.95
N ASP A 98 -6.87 -1.79 13.03
CA ASP A 98 -8.16 -1.42 12.43
C ASP A 98 -8.66 -2.54 11.51
N ASP A 99 -9.98 -2.69 11.44
CA ASP A 99 -10.62 -3.68 10.58
C ASP A 99 -10.22 -3.49 9.11
N ALA A 100 -9.80 -4.59 8.50
CA ALA A 100 -9.54 -4.66 7.07
C ALA A 100 -10.54 -5.64 6.43
N GLU A 101 -11.29 -5.16 5.44
CA GLU A 101 -12.12 -6.00 4.59
C GLU A 101 -11.23 -6.63 3.50
N ALA A 102 -11.33 -7.94 3.33
CA ALA A 102 -10.79 -8.58 2.13
C ALA A 102 -11.66 -8.18 0.93
N ASN A 103 -11.12 -7.42 -0.02
CA ASN A 103 -11.84 -7.16 -1.26
C ASN A 103 -11.91 -8.43 -2.13
N HIS A 104 -12.64 -8.41 -3.26
CA HIS A 104 -12.79 -9.61 -4.13
C HIS A 104 -11.45 -10.21 -4.64
N ARG A 105 -10.34 -9.46 -4.55
CA ARG A 105 -8.98 -9.91 -4.88
C ARG A 105 -8.21 -10.45 -3.68
N ARG A 106 -8.84 -10.56 -2.50
CA ARG A 106 -8.22 -10.86 -1.21
C ARG A 106 -7.12 -9.86 -0.80
N CYS A 107 -7.13 -8.66 -1.37
CA CYS A 107 -6.29 -7.58 -0.85
C CYS A 107 -6.99 -6.98 0.38
N PRO A 108 -6.28 -6.80 1.50
CA PRO A 108 -6.81 -6.06 2.63
C PRO A 108 -7.04 -4.60 2.20
N ALA A 109 -8.26 -4.10 2.44
CA ALA A 109 -8.63 -2.70 2.29
C ALA A 109 -9.23 -2.21 3.60
N THR A 110 -9.15 -0.91 3.88
CA THR A 110 -9.81 -0.31 5.04
C THR A 110 -11.31 -0.63 5.03
N ALA A 111 -11.83 -1.11 6.17
CA ALA A 111 -13.27 -1.26 6.36
C ALA A 111 -13.96 0.10 6.24
N ALA A 112 -15.23 0.11 5.84
CA ALA A 112 -16.00 1.35 5.78
C ALA A 112 -16.16 1.93 7.20
N CYS A 113 -15.56 3.08 7.47
CA CYS A 113 -15.87 3.84 8.68
C CYS A 113 -17.33 4.31 8.55
N GLY A 114 -18.20 3.92 9.49
CA GLY A 114 -19.57 4.45 9.56
C GLY A 114 -19.52 5.98 9.63
N ALA A 115 -20.58 6.66 9.18
CA ALA A 115 -20.65 8.13 9.02
C ALA A 115 -20.44 8.96 10.30
N SER A 116 -20.12 8.34 11.43
CA SER A 116 -19.56 8.97 12.62
C SER A 116 -18.12 8.47 12.77
N GLY A 117 -17.11 9.33 12.60
CA GLY A 117 -15.68 8.97 12.66
C GLY A 117 -15.18 8.37 13.98
N ARG A 118 -15.70 7.21 14.37
CA ARG A 118 -15.30 6.34 15.48
C ARG A 118 -15.58 4.91 15.05
N CYS A 119 -14.53 4.13 14.81
CA CYS A 119 -14.63 2.67 14.85
C CYS A 119 -15.05 2.26 16.27
N SER A 120 -16.28 1.75 16.41
CA SER A 120 -16.78 1.22 17.67
C SER A 120 -16.17 -0.15 17.90
N ARG A 121 -15.37 -0.28 18.96
CA ARG A 121 -15.04 -1.59 19.54
C ARG A 121 -16.33 -2.21 20.05
N TYR A 122 -16.73 -3.37 19.52
CA TYR A 122 -17.28 -4.52 20.26
C TYR A 122 -17.24 -5.73 19.35
#